data_AF-F9N712-F1
#
_entry.id   AF-F9N712-F1
#
_cell.length_a   1.000
_cell.length_b   1.000
_cell.length_c   1.000
_cell.angle_alpha   90.00
_cell.angle_beta   90.00
_cell.angle_gamma   90.00
#
_symmetry.space_group_name_H-M   'P 1'
#
loop_
_entity.id
_entity.type
_entity.pdbx_description
1 polymer ?
#
loop_
_entity_poly.entity_id
_entity_poly.type
_entity_poly.pdbx_seq_one_letter_code
_entity_poly.pdbx_strand_id
1 'polypeptide(L)' 'MSILADKIEQFILTKLLEEQEGITLRRNELAEALDCAPSQISYVLSTRFSMIEGSLFSLDVD' A
#
# COMPACT_ATOMS: atom_id res chain seq x y z
N MET A 1 -14.09 0.89 -11.15
CA MET A 1 -13.24 0.42 -10.03
C MET A 1 -13.25 1.50 -8.95
N SER A 2 -13.03 1.15 -7.69
CA SER A 2 -13.27 2.05 -6.55
C SER A 2 -12.27 3.20 -6.53
N ILE A 3 -12.75 4.45 -6.54
CA ILE A 3 -11.94 5.68 -6.44
C ILE A 3 -11.00 5.62 -5.24
N LEU A 4 -11.41 4.98 -4.14
CA LEU A 4 -10.57 4.82 -2.95
C LEU A 4 -9.41 3.84 -3.18
N ALA A 5 -9.66 2.72 -3.87
CA ALA A 5 -8.61 1.76 -4.18
C ALA A 5 -7.53 2.38 -5.07
N ASP A 6 -7.95 3.15 -6.08
CA ASP A 6 -7.04 3.85 -6.99
C ASP A 6 -6.21 4.91 -6.24
N LYS A 7 -6.82 5.62 -5.27
CA LYS A 7 -6.10 6.58 -4.40
C LYS A 7 -5.05 5.90 -3.52
N ILE A 8 -5.38 4.77 -2.90
CA ILE A 8 -4.45 4.00 -2.07
C ILE A 8 -3.27 3.52 -2.92
N GLU A 9 -3.53 3.01 -4.12
CA GLU A 9 -2.51 2.56 -5.06
C GLU A 9 -1.55 3.69 -5.46
N GLN A 10 -2.08 4.85 -5.86
CA GLN A 10 -1.25 6.00 -6.26
C GLN A 10 -0.40 6.54 -5.10
N PHE A 11 -0.94 6.54 -3.87
CA PHE A 11 -0.19 6.93 -2.68
C PHE A 11 1.03 6.02 -2.46
N ILE A 12 0.81 4.70 -2.54
CA ILE A 12 1.86 3.69 -2.38
C ILE A 12 2.92 3.81 -3.48
N LEU A 13 2.49 3.97 -4.74
CA LEU A 13 3.41 4.15 -5.88
C LEU A 13 4.27 5.42 -5.73
N THR A 14 3.69 6.52 -5.25
CA THR A 14 4.44 7.75 -5.00
C THR A 14 5.52 7.53 -3.95
N LYS A 15 5.18 6.84 -2.85
CA LYS A 15 6.14 6.50 -1.78
C LYS A 15 7.27 5.60 -2.27
N LEU A 16 6.99 4.66 -3.15
CA LEU A 16 8.00 3.80 -3.76
C LEU A 16 8.96 4.54 -4.68
N LEU A 17 8.46 5.55 -5.41
CA LEU A 17 9.29 6.35 -6.31
C LEU A 17 10.21 7.32 -5.54
N GLU A 18 9.80 7.75 -4.35
CA GLU A 18 10.61 8.60 -3.47
C GLU A 18 11.79 7.85 -2.84
N GLU A 19 11.69 6.53 -2.68
CA GLU A 19 12.64 5.72 -1.88
C GLU A 19 13.43 4.74 -2.76
N GLN A 20 14.75 4.84 -2.74
CA GLN A 20 15.64 4.04 -3.61
C GLN A 20 15.91 2.63 -3.08
N GLU A 21 15.76 2.40 -1.78
CA GLU A 21 16.12 1.14 -1.10
C GLU A 21 14.91 0.30 -0.65
N GLY A 22 13.71 0.77 -0.97
CA GLY A 22 12.45 0.13 -0.59
C GLY A 22 11.77 0.76 0.59
N ILE A 23 10.49 0.43 0.75
CA ILE A 23 9.64 1.03 1.77
C ILE A 23 9.00 -0.04 2.65
N THR A 24 8.97 0.24 3.94
CA THR A 24 8.12 -0.51 4.88
C THR A 24 6.82 0.24 5.05
N LEU A 25 5.71 -0.41 4.70
CA LEU A 25 4.38 0.17 4.82
C LEU A 25 3.64 -0.45 6.00
N ARG A 26 3.17 0.40 6.92
CA ARG A 26 2.26 -0.03 7.98
C ARG A 26 0.83 0.27 7.59
N ARG A 27 0.01 -0.78 7.60
CA ARG A 27 -1.40 -0.72 7.20
C ARG A 27 -2.20 0.33 7.98
N ASN A 28 -1.94 0.43 9.28
CA ASN A 28 -2.65 1.35 10.17
C ASN A 28 -2.30 2.80 9.87
N GLU A 29 -1.03 3.10 9.56
CA GLU A 29 -0.60 4.46 9.20
C GLU A 29 -1.17 4.89 7.85
N LEU A 30 -1.18 3.99 6.87
CA LEU A 30 -1.81 4.25 5.57
C LEU A 30 -3.31 4.50 5.69
N ALA A 31 -3.97 3.73 6.55
CA ALA A 31 -5.40 3.85 6.82
C ALA A 31 -5.74 5.21 7.47
N GLU A 32 -4.94 5.64 8.46
CA GLU A 32 -5.09 6.94 9.09
C GLU A 32 -4.81 8.10 8.10
N ALA A 33 -3.74 8.01 7.31
CA ALA A 33 -3.38 9.05 6.34
C ALA A 33 -4.41 9.22 5.21
N LEU A 34 -5.11 8.15 4.85
CA LEU A 34 -6.10 8.13 3.76
C LEU A 34 -7.55 8.16 4.26
N ASP A 35 -7.75 8.34 5.57
CA ASP A 35 -9.05 8.35 6.24
C ASP A 35 -9.92 7.15 5.83
N CYS A 36 -9.35 5.94 5.93
CA CYS A 36 -10.01 4.70 5.54
C CYS A 36 -9.75 3.57 6.55
N ALA A 37 -10.48 2.46 6.41
CA ALA A 37 -10.28 1.30 7.27
C ALA A 37 -9.00 0.52 6.87
N PRO A 38 -8.25 -0.05 7.83
CA PRO A 38 -7.09 -0.90 7.53
C PRO A 38 -7.40 -2.04 6.56
N SER A 39 -8.60 -2.62 6.63
CA SER A 39 -9.04 -3.68 5.71
C SER A 39 -9.06 -3.24 4.24
N GLN A 40 -9.32 -1.96 3.94
CA GLN A 40 -9.25 -1.41 2.59
C GLN A 40 -7.82 -1.40 2.06
N ILE A 41 -6.85 -1.06 2.92
CA ILE A 41 -5.43 -1.14 2.58
C ILE A 41 -5.03 -2.59 2.29
N SER A 42 -5.41 -3.54 3.16
CA SER A 42 -5.17 -4.98 2.92
C SER A 42 -5.77 -5.46 1.59
N TYR A 43 -6.99 -5.06 1.27
CA TYR A 43 -7.65 -5.42 0.03
C TYR A 43 -6.91 -4.88 -1.20
N VAL A 44 -6.49 -3.62 -1.17
CA VAL A 44 -5.74 -3.00 -2.28
C VAL A 44 -4.39 -3.69 -2.46
N LEU A 45 -3.65 -3.91 -1.37
CA LEU A 45 -2.39 -4.64 -1.41
C LEU A 45 -2.55 -6.05 -1.98
N SER A 46 -3.56 -6.79 -1.53
CA SER A 46 -3.81 -8.16 -1.98
C SER A 46 -4.39 -8.28 -3.40
N THR A 47 -4.85 -7.19 -4.02
CA THR A 47 -5.47 -7.23 -5.36
C THR A 47 -4.68 -6.48 -6.42
N ARG A 48 -3.87 -5.49 -6.03
CA ARG A 48 -3.04 -4.66 -6.93
C ARG A 48 -1.56 -5.00 -6.84
N PHE A 49 -1.11 -5.49 -5.69
CA PHE A 49 0.31 -5.71 -5.41
C PHE A 49 0.64 -7.19 -5.13
N SER A 50 -0.32 -8.12 -5.29
CA SER A 50 -0.14 -9.55 -4.94
C SER A 50 0.68 -10.39 -5.94
N MET A 51 1.13 -9.81 -7.06
CA MET A 51 1.90 -10.51 -8.11
C MET A 51 3.29 -9.92 -8.33
N ILE A 52 3.85 -9.23 -7.35
CA ILE A 52 5.23 -8.77 -7.44
C ILE A 52 6.14 -9.88 -6.90
N GLU A 53 6.23 -10.99 -7.65
CA GLU A 53 7.28 -12.00 -7.43
C GLU A 53 8.64 -11.34 -7.72
N GLY A 54 9.28 -10.85 -6.66
CA GLY A 54 10.69 -10.41 -6.69
C GLY A 54 10.96 -8.94 -6.39
N SER A 55 10.02 -8.12 -5.93
CA SER A 55 10.33 -6.72 -5.58
C SER A 55 9.63 -6.25 -4.29
N LEU A 56 10.43 -6.13 -3.23
CA LEU A 56 10.48 -4.96 -2.33
C LEU A 56 9.21 -4.55 -1.56
N PHE A 57 8.41 -5.49 -1.05
CA PHE A 57 7.41 -5.18 -0.02
C PHE A 57 7.55 -6.14 1.16
N SER A 58 8.09 -5.66 2.28
CA SER A 58 7.80 -6.26 3.60
C SER A 58 6.61 -5.51 4.17
N LEU A 59 5.46 -6.19 4.22
CA LEU A 59 4.31 -5.71 4.98
C LEU A 59 4.50 -6.13 6.43
N ASP A 60 4.80 -5.17 7.30
CA ASP A 60 4.86 -5.42 8.73
C ASP A 60 3.43 -5.62 9.26
N VAL A 61 3.16 -6.82 9.77
CA VAL A 61 1.88 -7.21 10.37
C VAL A 61 1.96 -6.93 11.87
N ASP A 62 1.96 -5.65 12.24
CA ASP A 62 1.65 -5.22 13.61
C ASP A 62 0.13 -5.33 13.86
#